data_AF-A0A6V8NPB6-F1
#
_entry.id   AF-A0A6V8NPB6-F1
#
_cell.length_a   1.000
_cell.length_b   1.000
_cell.length_c   1.000
_cell.angle_alpha   90.00
_cell.angle_beta   90.00
_cell.angle_gamma   90.00
#
_symmetry.space_group_name_H-M   'P 1'
#
loop_
_entity.id
_entity.type
_entity.pdbx_description
1 polymer ?
#
loop_
_entity_poly.entity_id
_entity_poly.type
_entity_poly.pdbx_seq_one_letter_code
_entity_poly.pdbx_strand_id
1 'polypeptide(L)'
;FIGPFNISGRVPMKVSKIVTIILITISVLFSASSGYALSPEDNPESRLEEIEKRLQETQQQLQSTREKENQYLTEIKNLEAELDATQNSLNTLETELNVTRNSLQEIEEQLQIVQKELESLRTQLSRLRGHVEKTEQQLEEKRGELTELGIELAHKVNILNQRAAAIYKNGEITYLNILVGSTDLRDLATRWLLLSRLVERDATIVKEVKELRQKVSLQKELIEGKKRLLLEEQRQIEEVAAAAQSKRDEIKARYDQKVALQNQIKSQYNQKKNLKTVVLAKYDEKDNLLAQARQDEEALEALEEELKKESEAIRARLSERTEGERPSWRLALPAQGTLTAGFGPKWGMMHEGSDIAGSHGAPIIAAEDGEVGINVGFVFRAHFLRGSCWRH
;
A
#
# COMPACT_ATOMS: atom_id res chain seq x y z
N PHE A 1 16.30 3.95 37.78
CA PHE A 1 16.29 2.47 37.84
C PHE A 1 17.04 1.94 36.64
N ILE A 2 18.31 1.60 36.87
CA ILE A 2 19.18 0.88 35.94
C ILE A 2 18.99 -0.61 36.28
N GLY A 3 18.70 -1.45 35.29
CA GLY A 3 18.57 -2.90 35.44
C GLY A 3 18.10 -3.54 34.13
N PRO A 4 18.57 -4.75 33.78
CA PRO A 4 19.39 -4.91 32.58
C PRO A 4 18.71 -5.57 31.38
N PHE A 5 19.40 -5.41 30.24
CA PHE A 5 19.30 -6.14 28.99
C PHE A 5 18.79 -7.59 29.12
N ASN A 6 17.80 -7.94 28.31
CA ASN A 6 17.50 -9.33 27.99
C ASN A 6 17.25 -9.44 26.47
N ILE A 7 18.33 -9.65 25.71
CA ILE A 7 18.28 -10.09 24.32
C ILE A 7 18.31 -11.61 24.37
N SER A 8 17.14 -12.25 24.31
CA SER A 8 17.03 -13.68 24.04
C SER A 8 15.94 -13.90 23.01
N GLY A 9 16.35 -14.11 21.76
CA GLY A 9 15.45 -14.21 20.61
C GLY A 9 16.12 -14.90 19.45
N ARG A 10 16.52 -16.15 19.69
CA ARG A 10 16.94 -17.21 18.75
C ARG A 10 17.01 -16.81 17.27
N VAL A 11 18.23 -16.65 16.78
CA VAL A 11 18.57 -16.81 15.36
C VAL A 11 18.30 -18.27 14.98
N PRO A 12 17.46 -18.57 13.98
CA PRO A 12 17.37 -19.94 13.47
C PRO A 12 18.64 -20.24 12.67
N MET A 13 19.57 -20.99 13.28
CA MET A 13 20.66 -21.65 12.58
C MET A 13 20.07 -22.58 11.49
N LYS A 14 20.12 -22.12 10.24
CA LYS A 14 20.13 -22.97 9.05
C LYS A 14 21.45 -22.81 8.28
N VAL A 15 22.54 -22.59 9.00
CA VAL A 15 23.90 -22.85 8.49
C VAL A 15 24.21 -24.30 8.80
N SER A 16 23.73 -25.27 8.01
CA SER A 16 23.90 -26.68 8.43
C SER A 16 23.94 -27.76 7.35
N LYS A 17 24.00 -27.45 6.05
CA LYS A 17 24.22 -28.53 5.06
C LYS A 17 25.22 -28.19 3.97
N ILE A 18 25.22 -26.98 3.42
CA ILE A 18 26.08 -26.64 2.27
C ILE A 18 27.51 -26.28 2.73
N VAL A 19 27.65 -25.44 3.76
CA VAL A 19 28.96 -25.13 4.37
C VAL A 19 29.64 -26.38 4.95
N THR A 20 28.86 -27.33 5.47
CA THR A 20 29.39 -28.60 5.98
C THR A 20 29.88 -29.50 4.84
N ILE A 21 29.24 -29.49 3.67
CA ILE A 21 29.69 -30.27 2.50
C ILE A 21 30.99 -29.67 1.93
N ILE A 22 31.12 -28.34 1.87
CA ILE A 22 32.33 -27.66 1.37
C ILE A 22 33.50 -27.76 2.37
N LEU A 23 33.26 -27.68 3.69
CA LEU A 23 34.31 -27.92 4.69
C LEU A 23 34.72 -29.40 4.78
N ILE A 24 33.82 -30.35 4.48
CA ILE A 24 34.16 -31.77 4.43
C ILE A 24 34.97 -32.08 3.16
N THR A 25 34.72 -31.44 2.02
CA THR A 25 35.57 -31.61 0.83
C THR A 25 36.93 -30.92 0.98
N ILE A 26 37.01 -29.76 1.64
CA ILE A 26 38.29 -29.08 1.96
C ILE A 26 39.06 -29.79 3.09
N SER A 27 38.39 -30.46 4.04
CA SER A 27 39.09 -31.21 5.10
C SER A 27 39.74 -32.51 4.59
N VAL A 28 39.30 -33.04 3.45
CA VAL A 28 40.03 -34.12 2.76
C VAL A 28 41.35 -33.60 2.16
N LEU A 29 41.50 -32.28 1.98
CA LEU A 29 42.72 -31.63 1.45
C LEU A 29 43.76 -31.23 2.50
N PHE A 30 43.51 -31.39 3.81
CA PHE A 30 44.49 -31.07 4.86
C PHE A 30 45.13 -32.30 5.54
N SER A 31 45.08 -33.47 4.90
CA SER A 31 45.70 -34.72 5.39
C SER A 31 46.74 -35.29 4.40
N ALA A 32 47.49 -34.44 3.71
CA ALA A 32 48.58 -34.87 2.82
C ALA A 32 49.86 -34.03 2.98
N SER A 33 50.23 -33.70 4.21
CA SER A 33 51.57 -33.22 4.57
C SER A 33 52.22 -34.16 5.58
N SER A 34 52.40 -35.41 5.16
CA SER A 34 53.26 -36.38 5.83
C SER A 34 53.87 -37.23 4.73
N GLY A 35 55.19 -37.27 4.63
CA GLY A 35 55.90 -37.96 3.56
C GLY A 35 55.44 -39.41 3.43
N TYR A 36 54.72 -39.71 2.36
CA TYR A 36 54.40 -41.08 1.98
C TYR A 36 55.46 -41.60 1.03
N ALA A 37 56.13 -42.64 1.50
CA ALA A 37 56.88 -43.56 0.66
C ALA A 37 56.00 -44.05 -0.50
N LEU A 38 56.60 -44.10 -1.69
CA LEU A 38 56.00 -44.64 -2.91
C LEU A 38 55.43 -46.04 -2.67
N SER A 39 54.11 -46.16 -2.61
CA SER A 39 53.44 -47.44 -2.84
C SER A 39 53.46 -47.72 -4.36
N PRO A 40 53.78 -48.95 -4.82
CA PRO A 40 53.99 -49.24 -6.25
C PRO A 40 52.71 -49.31 -7.12
N GLU A 41 51.60 -48.69 -6.72
CA GLU A 41 50.29 -48.95 -7.35
C GLU A 41 49.40 -47.72 -7.60
N ASP A 42 49.96 -46.50 -7.66
CA ASP A 42 49.24 -45.34 -8.23
C ASP A 42 49.70 -45.08 -9.67
N ASN A 43 48.95 -45.59 -10.66
CA ASN A 43 49.21 -45.31 -12.06
C ASN A 43 49.00 -43.80 -12.32
N PRO A 44 50.01 -43.03 -12.78
CA PRO A 44 49.86 -41.61 -13.10
C PRO A 44 48.76 -41.31 -14.12
N GLU A 45 48.39 -42.28 -14.98
CA GLU A 45 47.25 -42.14 -15.90
C GLU A 45 45.91 -42.10 -15.16
N SER A 46 45.73 -42.94 -14.13
CA SER A 46 44.49 -42.97 -13.33
C SER A 46 44.32 -41.70 -12.50
N ARG A 47 45.42 -41.14 -11.98
CA ARG A 47 45.41 -39.83 -11.30
C ARG A 47 45.08 -38.68 -12.24
N LEU A 48 45.58 -38.73 -13.47
CA LEU A 48 45.25 -37.72 -14.49
C LEU A 48 43.75 -37.77 -14.84
N GLU A 49 43.20 -38.97 -15.01
CA GLU A 49 41.76 -39.16 -15.28
C GLU A 49 40.89 -38.62 -14.13
N GLU A 50 41.28 -38.84 -12.88
CA GLU A 50 40.58 -38.30 -11.71
C GLU A 50 40.62 -36.76 -11.66
N ILE A 51 41.79 -36.15 -11.93
CA ILE A 51 41.94 -34.69 -11.95
C ILE A 51 41.15 -34.07 -13.11
N GLU A 52 41.16 -34.70 -14.29
CA GLU A 52 40.37 -34.26 -15.45
C GLU A 52 38.86 -34.30 -15.16
N LYS A 53 38.40 -35.36 -14.47
CA LYS A 53 37.01 -35.44 -14.02
C LYS A 53 36.67 -34.34 -13.02
N ARG A 54 37.53 -34.10 -12.03
CA ARG A 54 37.36 -33.00 -11.05
C ARG A 54 37.37 -31.63 -11.72
N LEU A 55 38.21 -31.44 -12.73
CA LEU A 55 38.26 -30.20 -13.53
C LEU A 55 36.93 -29.98 -14.25
N GLN A 56 36.39 -31.02 -14.89
CA GLN A 56 35.10 -30.95 -15.57
C GLN A 56 33.95 -30.65 -14.59
N GLU A 57 33.94 -31.30 -13.41
CA GLU A 57 32.96 -31.03 -12.35
C GLU A 57 33.07 -29.59 -11.84
N THR A 58 34.30 -29.09 -11.64
CA THR A 58 34.56 -27.70 -11.19
C THR A 58 34.10 -26.69 -12.23
N GLN A 59 34.35 -26.93 -13.52
CA GLN A 59 33.87 -26.08 -14.62
C GLN A 59 32.34 -26.05 -14.71
N GLN A 60 31.67 -27.18 -14.51
CA GLN A 60 30.21 -27.24 -14.43
C GLN A 60 29.67 -26.45 -13.23
N GLN A 61 30.31 -26.57 -12.07
CA GLN A 61 29.95 -25.81 -10.87
C GLN A 61 30.15 -24.30 -11.08
N LEU A 62 31.26 -23.89 -11.71
CA LEU A 62 31.55 -22.50 -12.05
C LEU A 62 30.47 -21.92 -12.97
N GLN A 63 30.12 -22.63 -14.04
CA GLN A 63 29.05 -22.21 -14.95
C GLN A 63 27.72 -22.05 -14.19
N SER A 64 27.36 -23.03 -13.36
CA SER A 64 26.11 -22.96 -12.59
C SER A 64 26.10 -21.80 -11.58
N THR A 65 27.26 -21.42 -11.05
CA THR A 65 27.41 -20.32 -10.09
C THR A 65 27.28 -18.97 -10.81
N ARG A 66 27.93 -18.81 -11.97
CA ARG A 66 27.75 -17.64 -12.84
C ARG A 66 26.31 -17.44 -13.29
N GLU A 67 25.60 -18.52 -13.60
CA GLU A 67 24.18 -18.47 -13.93
C GLU A 67 23.34 -17.97 -12.74
N LYS A 68 23.63 -18.44 -11.52
CA LYS A 68 22.96 -17.96 -10.29
C LYS A 68 23.29 -16.49 -9.99
N GLU A 69 24.53 -16.06 -10.14
CA GLU A 69 24.91 -14.64 -9.98
C GLU A 69 24.08 -13.76 -10.93
N ASN A 70 24.03 -14.11 -12.21
CA ASN A 70 23.23 -13.36 -13.18
C ASN A 70 21.74 -13.33 -12.80
N GLN A 71 21.19 -14.45 -12.30
CA GLN A 71 19.82 -14.48 -11.79
C GLN A 71 19.64 -13.54 -10.60
N TYR A 72 20.52 -13.58 -9.60
CA TYR A 72 20.46 -12.69 -8.43
C TYR A 72 20.59 -11.23 -8.82
N LEU A 73 21.49 -10.88 -9.73
CA LEU A 73 21.61 -9.52 -10.26
C LEU A 73 20.32 -9.03 -10.92
N THR A 74 19.65 -9.88 -11.71
CA THR A 74 18.35 -9.51 -12.31
C THR A 74 17.25 -9.33 -11.27
N GLU A 75 17.20 -10.20 -10.25
CA GLU A 75 16.23 -10.08 -9.17
C GLU A 75 16.46 -8.83 -8.31
N ILE A 76 17.72 -8.52 -7.97
CA ILE A 76 18.11 -7.30 -7.25
C ILE A 76 17.66 -6.07 -8.02
N LYS A 77 17.96 -6.00 -9.34
CA LYS A 77 17.53 -4.89 -10.19
C LYS A 77 16.01 -4.71 -10.21
N ASN A 78 15.25 -5.81 -10.22
CA ASN A 78 13.79 -5.76 -10.16
C ASN A 78 13.30 -5.27 -8.79
N LEU A 79 13.94 -5.70 -7.70
CA LEU A 79 13.64 -5.24 -6.34
C LEU A 79 13.96 -3.75 -6.16
N GLU A 80 15.04 -3.24 -6.74
CA GLU A 80 15.36 -1.80 -6.75
C GLU A 80 14.27 -0.99 -7.43
N ALA A 81 13.82 -1.44 -8.61
CA ALA A 81 12.71 -0.81 -9.31
C ALA A 81 11.40 -0.85 -8.49
N GLU A 82 11.12 -1.95 -7.78
CA GLU A 82 9.97 -2.08 -6.88
C GLU A 82 10.08 -1.14 -5.67
N LEU A 83 11.27 -0.98 -5.09
CA LEU A 83 11.56 -0.06 -3.99
C LEU A 83 11.33 1.39 -4.41
N ASP A 84 11.85 1.79 -5.57
CA ASP A 84 11.66 3.12 -6.13
C ASP A 84 10.18 3.41 -6.41
N ALA A 85 9.48 2.47 -7.05
CA ALA A 85 8.04 2.59 -7.30
C ALA A 85 7.24 2.69 -6.00
N THR A 86 7.62 1.93 -4.97
CA THR A 86 6.98 1.96 -3.66
C THR A 86 7.29 3.28 -2.92
N GLN A 87 8.51 3.78 -3.00
CA GLN A 87 8.89 5.07 -2.43
C GLN A 87 8.13 6.23 -3.08
N ASN A 88 8.03 6.22 -4.42
CA ASN A 88 7.25 7.21 -5.16
C ASN A 88 5.77 7.15 -4.73
N SER A 89 5.20 5.96 -4.60
CA SER A 89 3.82 5.79 -4.11
C SER A 89 3.63 6.30 -2.68
N LEU A 90 4.61 6.12 -1.80
CA LEU A 90 4.56 6.66 -0.43
C LEU A 90 4.60 8.18 -0.42
N ASN A 91 5.46 8.78 -1.25
CA ASN A 91 5.54 10.23 -1.39
C ASN A 91 4.21 10.81 -1.92
N THR A 92 3.57 10.18 -2.91
CA THR A 92 2.26 10.64 -3.42
C THR A 92 1.16 10.48 -2.38
N LEU A 93 1.12 9.37 -1.65
CA LEU A 93 0.14 9.19 -0.57
C LEU A 93 0.35 10.19 0.57
N GLU A 94 1.59 10.57 0.86
CA GLU A 94 1.92 11.60 1.85
C GLU A 94 1.46 12.99 1.40
N THR A 95 1.65 13.35 0.12
CA THR A 95 1.12 14.61 -0.40
C THR A 95 -0.41 14.62 -0.41
N GLU A 96 -1.06 13.53 -0.80
CA GLU A 96 -2.53 13.38 -0.73
C GLU A 96 -3.06 13.49 0.70
N LEU A 97 -2.36 12.93 1.70
CA LEU A 97 -2.71 13.08 3.11
C LEU A 97 -2.63 14.54 3.55
N ASN A 98 -1.57 15.26 3.15
CA ASN A 98 -1.39 16.66 3.50
C ASN A 98 -2.45 17.55 2.84
N VAL A 99 -2.73 17.35 1.55
CA VAL A 99 -3.81 18.06 0.85
C VAL A 99 -5.16 17.80 1.51
N THR A 100 -5.47 16.53 1.81
CA THR A 100 -6.72 16.15 2.47
C THR A 100 -6.83 16.76 3.86
N ARG A 101 -5.73 16.84 4.61
CA ARG A 101 -5.67 17.48 5.93
C ARG A 101 -5.98 18.98 5.85
N ASN A 102 -5.38 19.68 4.89
CA ASN A 102 -5.64 21.11 4.69
C ASN A 102 -7.10 21.36 4.30
N SER A 103 -7.65 20.56 3.38
CA SER A 103 -9.08 20.64 3.04
C SER A 103 -10.00 20.35 4.23
N LEU A 104 -9.63 19.42 5.13
CA LEU A 104 -10.40 19.16 6.34
C LEU A 104 -10.42 20.37 7.27
N GLN A 105 -9.28 21.05 7.43
CA GLN A 105 -9.20 22.28 8.22
C GLN A 105 -10.09 23.38 7.63
N GLU A 106 -10.05 23.59 6.32
CA GLU A 106 -10.90 24.58 5.64
C GLU A 106 -12.40 24.27 5.84
N ILE A 107 -12.79 23.00 5.73
CA ILE A 107 -14.18 22.57 5.94
C ILE A 107 -14.58 22.75 7.42
N GLU A 108 -13.67 22.47 8.36
CA GLU A 108 -13.90 22.68 9.78
C GLU A 108 -14.11 24.16 10.13
N GLU A 109 -13.32 25.05 9.53
CA GLU A 109 -13.50 26.51 9.66
C GLU A 109 -14.86 26.95 9.11
N GLN A 110 -15.27 26.46 7.94
CA GLN A 110 -16.60 26.71 7.38
C GLN A 110 -17.72 26.22 8.31
N LEU A 111 -17.56 25.03 8.89
CA LEU A 111 -18.54 24.46 9.81
C LEU A 111 -18.69 25.33 11.06
N GLN A 112 -17.58 25.85 11.61
CA GLN A 112 -17.59 26.75 12.77
C GLN A 112 -18.29 28.08 12.46
N ILE A 113 -18.07 28.65 11.27
CA ILE A 113 -18.74 29.89 10.84
C ILE A 113 -20.24 29.69 10.79
N VAL A 114 -20.72 28.65 10.09
CA VAL A 114 -22.16 28.38 9.97
C VAL A 114 -22.78 28.00 11.33
N GLN A 115 -22.04 27.34 12.21
CA GLN A 115 -22.50 27.08 13.58
C GLN A 115 -22.72 28.37 14.39
N LYS A 116 -21.78 29.32 14.31
CA LYS A 116 -21.92 30.63 14.96
C LYS A 116 -23.09 31.43 14.39
N GLU A 117 -23.30 31.39 13.07
CA GLU A 117 -24.45 32.02 12.42
C GLU A 117 -25.77 31.41 12.90
N LEU A 118 -25.85 30.08 13.00
CA LEU A 118 -27.02 29.38 13.53
C LEU A 118 -27.31 29.74 15.00
N GLU A 119 -26.28 29.85 15.83
CA GLU A 119 -26.44 30.29 17.23
C GLU A 119 -26.97 31.73 17.33
N SER A 120 -26.45 32.63 16.48
CA SER A 120 -26.96 34.01 16.37
C SER A 120 -28.43 34.04 15.94
N LEU A 121 -28.79 33.30 14.89
CA LEU A 121 -30.16 33.20 14.40
C LEU A 121 -31.12 32.60 15.44
N ARG A 122 -30.70 31.55 16.15
CA ARG A 122 -31.47 30.97 17.26
C ARG A 122 -31.71 31.97 18.39
N THR A 123 -30.70 32.77 18.72
CA THR A 123 -30.83 33.83 19.73
C THR A 123 -31.80 34.92 19.26
N GLN A 124 -31.73 35.33 18.00
CA GLN A 124 -32.67 36.29 17.41
C GLN A 124 -34.11 35.75 17.42
N LEU A 125 -34.33 34.50 17.02
CA LEU A 125 -35.63 33.83 17.09
C LEU A 125 -36.18 33.79 18.51
N SER A 126 -35.35 33.46 19.50
CA SER A 126 -35.77 33.43 20.89
C SER A 126 -36.22 34.81 21.39
N ARG A 127 -35.48 35.88 21.04
CA ARG A 127 -35.86 37.26 21.40
C ARG A 127 -37.15 37.67 20.72
N LEU A 128 -37.30 37.36 19.44
CA LEU A 128 -38.47 37.73 18.65
C LEU A 128 -39.73 36.98 19.14
N ARG A 129 -39.62 35.69 19.46
CA ARG A 129 -40.69 34.92 20.10
C ARG A 129 -41.14 35.55 21.41
N GLY A 130 -40.19 36.01 22.24
CA GLY A 130 -40.52 36.76 23.47
C GLY A 130 -41.21 38.10 23.19
N HIS A 131 -40.84 38.82 22.12
CA HIS A 131 -41.53 40.03 21.69
C HIS A 131 -42.94 39.76 21.17
N VAL A 132 -43.15 38.66 20.43
CA VAL A 132 -44.46 38.21 19.97
C VAL A 132 -45.33 37.90 21.18
N GLU A 133 -44.86 37.09 22.12
CA GLU A 133 -45.60 36.72 23.34
C GLU A 133 -45.99 37.96 24.17
N LYS A 134 -45.04 38.89 24.39
CA LYS A 134 -45.33 40.15 25.09
C LYS A 134 -46.34 41.03 24.34
N THR A 135 -46.25 41.08 23.00
CA THR A 135 -47.20 41.84 22.18
C THR A 135 -48.57 41.17 22.18
N GLU A 136 -48.66 39.85 22.25
CA GLU A 136 -49.91 39.11 22.40
C GLU A 136 -50.57 39.35 23.75
N GLN A 137 -49.80 39.39 24.84
CA GLN A 137 -50.31 39.78 26.16
C GLN A 137 -50.86 41.22 26.15
N GLN A 138 -50.12 42.16 25.56
CA GLN A 138 -50.57 43.56 25.41
C GLN A 138 -51.82 43.66 24.53
N LEU A 139 -51.91 42.85 23.47
CA LEU A 139 -53.08 42.79 22.60
C LEU A 139 -54.30 42.30 23.38
N GLU A 140 -54.15 41.30 24.25
CA GLU A 140 -55.25 40.77 25.05
C GLU A 140 -55.75 41.78 26.09
N GLU A 141 -54.83 42.45 26.80
CA GLU A 141 -55.16 43.55 27.71
C GLU A 141 -55.90 44.69 26.97
N LYS A 142 -55.37 45.10 25.81
CA LYS A 142 -55.99 46.15 24.98
C LYS A 142 -57.33 45.73 24.38
N ARG A 143 -57.53 44.45 24.07
CA ARG A 143 -58.83 43.93 23.64
C ARG A 143 -59.87 44.03 24.75
N GLY A 144 -59.47 43.78 26.01
CA GLY A 144 -60.30 44.04 27.17
C GLY A 144 -60.74 45.51 27.25
N GLU A 145 -59.78 46.44 27.22
CA GLU A 145 -60.05 47.88 27.21
C GLU A 145 -60.94 48.30 26.02
N LEU A 146 -60.68 47.77 24.82
CA LEU A 146 -61.48 48.07 23.62
C LEU A 146 -62.91 47.54 23.74
N THR A 147 -63.12 46.46 24.49
CA THR A 147 -64.47 45.92 24.77
C THR A 147 -65.24 46.87 25.67
N GLU A 148 -64.61 47.37 26.75
CA GLU A 148 -65.20 48.37 27.64
C GLU A 148 -65.49 49.69 26.90
N LEU A 149 -64.53 50.19 26.13
CA LEU A 149 -64.70 51.36 25.25
C LEU A 149 -65.81 51.14 24.22
N GLY A 150 -65.95 49.91 23.71
CA GLY A 150 -67.02 49.51 22.79
C GLY A 150 -68.40 49.58 23.44
N ILE A 151 -68.53 49.13 24.69
CA ILE A 151 -69.76 49.23 25.49
C ILE A 151 -70.10 50.71 25.75
N GLU A 152 -69.12 51.53 26.15
CA GLU A 152 -69.33 52.96 26.38
C GLU A 152 -69.76 53.67 25.09
N LEU A 153 -69.09 53.38 23.97
CA LEU A 153 -69.42 53.91 22.66
C LEU A 153 -70.85 53.51 22.26
N ALA A 154 -71.23 52.24 22.44
CA ALA A 154 -72.58 51.77 22.13
C ALA A 154 -73.65 52.49 22.97
N HIS A 155 -73.39 52.71 24.26
CA HIS A 155 -74.26 53.47 25.14
C HIS A 155 -74.41 54.94 24.69
N LYS A 156 -73.31 55.63 24.40
CA LYS A 156 -73.34 57.02 23.89
C LYS A 156 -74.01 57.14 22.53
N VAL A 157 -73.79 56.18 21.63
CA VAL A 157 -74.47 56.10 20.32
C VAL A 157 -75.97 55.90 20.51
N ASN A 158 -76.40 55.06 21.46
CA ASN A 158 -77.82 54.89 21.75
C ASN A 158 -78.46 56.19 22.27
N ILE A 159 -77.80 56.90 23.19
CA ILE A 159 -78.25 58.22 23.65
C ILE A 159 -78.36 59.19 22.48
N LEU A 160 -77.33 59.25 21.62
CA LEU A 160 -77.32 60.10 20.45
C LEU A 160 -78.47 59.76 19.48
N ASN A 161 -78.72 58.48 19.22
CA ASN A 161 -79.80 58.01 18.36
C ASN A 161 -81.18 58.36 18.95
N GLN A 162 -81.37 58.19 20.26
CA GLN A 162 -82.60 58.60 20.95
C GLN A 162 -82.83 60.11 20.85
N ARG A 163 -81.77 60.92 21.02
CA ARG A 163 -81.85 62.39 20.87
C ARG A 163 -82.14 62.80 19.44
N ALA A 164 -81.45 62.22 18.45
CA ALA A 164 -81.69 62.47 17.04
C ALA A 164 -83.12 62.10 16.63
N ALA A 165 -83.63 60.96 17.09
CA ALA A 165 -85.01 60.54 16.85
C ALA A 165 -86.03 61.48 17.51
N ALA A 166 -85.76 61.96 18.72
CA ALA A 166 -86.63 62.94 19.40
C ALA A 166 -86.66 64.28 18.66
N ILE A 167 -85.51 64.78 18.19
CA ILE A 167 -85.42 65.98 17.35
C ILE A 167 -86.23 65.80 16.06
N TYR A 168 -86.06 64.66 15.38
CA TYR A 168 -86.78 64.35 14.14
C TYR A 168 -88.30 64.27 14.35
N LYS A 169 -88.76 63.55 15.38
CA LYS A 169 -90.19 63.39 15.69
C LYS A 169 -90.87 64.69 16.11
N ASN A 170 -90.16 65.55 16.82
CA ASN A 170 -90.70 66.82 17.30
C ASN A 170 -90.58 67.95 16.25
N GLY A 171 -89.71 67.81 15.25
CA GLY A 171 -89.57 68.75 14.13
C GLY A 171 -88.82 70.06 14.48
N GLU A 172 -88.29 70.73 13.45
CA GLU A 172 -87.37 71.89 13.56
C GLU A 172 -87.97 73.10 14.31
N ILE A 173 -89.29 73.23 14.35
CA ILE A 173 -90.00 74.39 14.92
C ILE A 173 -90.14 74.28 16.46
N THR A 174 -89.83 73.13 17.06
CA THR A 174 -90.03 72.91 18.52
C THR A 174 -89.18 73.83 19.39
N TYR A 175 -87.93 74.08 19.03
CA TYR A 175 -87.05 74.94 19.81
C TYR A 175 -87.46 76.42 19.75
N LEU A 176 -87.86 76.87 18.57
CA LEU A 176 -88.44 78.20 18.36
C LEU A 176 -89.78 78.34 19.10
N ASN A 177 -90.64 77.33 19.07
CA ASN A 177 -91.93 77.34 19.80
C ASN A 177 -91.75 77.36 21.33
N ILE A 178 -90.75 76.65 21.87
CA ILE A 178 -90.44 76.67 23.30
C ILE A 178 -89.98 78.07 23.74
N LEU A 179 -89.19 78.74 22.91
CA LEU A 179 -88.71 80.11 23.18
C LEU A 179 -89.82 81.16 22.97
N VAL A 180 -90.59 81.09 21.89
CA VAL A 180 -91.66 82.04 21.57
C VAL A 180 -92.89 81.88 22.48
N GLY A 181 -93.15 80.66 22.97
CA GLY A 181 -94.22 80.36 23.93
C GLY A 181 -93.89 80.70 25.39
N SER A 182 -92.87 81.52 25.67
CA SER A 182 -92.54 81.99 27.02
C SER A 182 -93.56 83.01 27.52
N THR A 183 -93.95 82.92 28.78
CA THR A 183 -94.98 83.79 29.38
C THR A 183 -94.44 85.15 29.85
N ASP A 184 -93.14 85.23 30.19
CA ASP A 184 -92.44 86.46 30.57
C ASP A 184 -90.93 86.40 30.26
N LEU A 185 -90.21 87.51 30.47
CA LEU A 185 -88.77 87.62 30.22
C LEU A 185 -87.90 86.67 31.09
N ARG A 186 -88.37 86.28 32.28
CA ARG A 186 -87.66 85.37 33.19
C ARG A 186 -87.85 83.92 32.76
N ASP A 187 -89.04 83.55 32.32
CA ASP A 187 -89.37 82.26 31.69
C ASP A 187 -88.57 82.08 30.39
N LEU A 188 -88.52 83.11 29.54
CA LEU A 188 -87.69 83.11 28.33
C LEU A 188 -86.21 82.88 28.65
N ALA A 189 -85.65 83.61 29.62
CA ALA A 189 -84.24 83.46 30.01
C ALA A 189 -83.94 82.06 30.57
N THR A 190 -84.88 81.47 31.32
CA THR A 190 -84.73 80.11 31.87
C THR A 190 -84.78 79.07 30.77
N ARG A 191 -85.74 79.17 29.83
CA ARG A 191 -85.84 78.27 28.68
C ARG A 191 -84.63 78.39 27.76
N TRP A 192 -84.15 79.60 27.51
CA TRP A 192 -82.93 79.86 26.75
C TRP A 192 -81.69 79.21 27.39
N LEU A 193 -81.52 79.35 28.71
CA LEU A 193 -80.43 78.73 29.45
C LEU A 193 -80.49 77.20 29.36
N LEU A 194 -81.68 76.61 29.52
CA LEU A 194 -81.87 75.16 29.42
C LEU A 194 -81.62 74.65 28.00
N LEU A 195 -82.10 75.36 26.99
CA LEU A 195 -81.88 75.04 25.58
C LEU A 195 -80.40 75.12 25.18
N SER A 196 -79.72 76.18 25.59
CA SER A 196 -78.29 76.36 25.33
C SER A 196 -77.49 75.21 25.96
N ARG A 197 -77.79 74.85 27.23
CA ARG A 197 -77.19 73.70 27.90
C ARG A 197 -77.50 72.37 27.20
N LEU A 198 -78.71 72.20 26.69
CA LEU A 198 -79.14 70.98 25.98
C LEU A 198 -78.36 70.80 24.67
N VAL A 199 -78.28 71.87 23.85
CA VAL A 199 -77.55 71.88 22.57
C VAL A 199 -76.06 71.68 22.79
N GLU A 200 -75.49 72.35 23.79
CA GLU A 200 -74.08 72.16 24.18
C GLU A 200 -73.81 70.70 24.59
N ARG A 201 -74.75 70.07 25.32
CA ARG A 201 -74.65 68.66 25.69
C ARG A 201 -74.77 67.72 24.48
N ASP A 202 -75.66 68.00 23.52
CA ASP A 202 -75.76 67.26 22.24
C ASP A 202 -74.45 67.33 21.45
N ALA A 203 -73.91 68.53 21.27
CA ALA A 203 -72.66 68.73 20.54
C ALA A 203 -71.50 67.98 21.22
N THR A 204 -71.48 67.99 22.55
CA THR A 204 -70.49 67.24 23.34
C THR A 204 -70.61 65.73 23.12
N ILE A 205 -71.82 65.16 23.10
CA ILE A 205 -72.02 63.72 22.87
C ILE A 205 -71.53 63.32 21.47
N VAL A 206 -71.83 64.11 20.44
CA VAL A 206 -71.35 63.85 19.07
C VAL A 206 -69.82 63.88 19.02
N LYS A 207 -69.20 64.87 19.67
CA LYS A 207 -67.74 64.99 19.76
C LYS A 207 -67.13 63.76 20.46
N GLU A 208 -67.65 63.39 21.62
CA GLU A 208 -67.20 62.23 22.40
C GLU A 208 -67.32 60.92 21.59
N VAL A 209 -68.46 60.69 20.91
CA VAL A 209 -68.66 59.50 20.06
C VAL A 209 -67.66 59.47 18.91
N LYS A 210 -67.42 60.60 18.25
CA LYS A 210 -66.44 60.69 17.15
C LYS A 210 -65.03 60.38 17.63
N GLU A 211 -64.61 60.98 18.74
CA GLU A 211 -63.29 60.78 19.34
C GLU A 211 -63.09 59.33 19.82
N LEU A 212 -64.07 58.75 20.52
CA LEU A 212 -64.04 57.36 20.97
C LEU A 212 -63.96 56.38 19.80
N ARG A 213 -64.78 56.57 18.77
CA ARG A 213 -64.78 55.70 17.57
C ARG A 213 -63.43 55.75 16.85
N GLN A 214 -62.84 56.93 16.71
CA GLN A 214 -61.52 57.08 16.09
C GLN A 214 -60.42 56.43 16.93
N LYS A 215 -60.44 56.62 18.25
CA LYS A 215 -59.47 56.03 19.19
C LYS A 215 -59.48 54.50 19.13
N VAL A 216 -60.67 53.89 19.18
CA VAL A 216 -60.86 52.43 19.09
C VAL A 216 -60.32 51.89 17.77
N SER A 217 -60.64 52.54 16.64
CA SER A 217 -60.18 52.12 15.31
C SER A 217 -58.65 52.16 15.20
N LEU A 218 -58.02 53.27 15.62
CA LEU A 218 -56.58 53.46 15.53
C LEU A 218 -55.81 52.47 16.42
N GLN A 219 -56.27 52.25 17.65
CA GLN A 219 -55.61 51.30 18.56
C GLN A 219 -55.69 49.87 18.03
N LYS A 220 -56.82 49.48 17.44
CA LYS A 220 -56.97 48.16 16.83
C LYS A 220 -56.01 47.96 15.64
N GLU A 221 -55.99 48.91 14.71
CA GLU A 221 -55.11 48.84 13.53
C GLU A 221 -53.62 48.80 13.91
N LEU A 222 -53.19 49.62 14.89
CA LEU A 222 -51.80 49.69 15.32
C LEU A 222 -51.31 48.34 15.85
N ILE A 223 -52.07 47.70 16.74
CA ILE A 223 -51.62 46.49 17.43
C ILE A 223 -51.73 45.27 16.50
N GLU A 224 -52.81 45.15 15.71
CA GLU A 224 -52.92 44.10 14.68
C GLU A 224 -51.81 44.23 13.62
N GLY A 225 -51.48 45.47 13.23
CA GLY A 225 -50.37 45.78 12.34
C GLY A 225 -49.02 45.35 12.91
N LYS A 226 -48.74 45.72 14.18
CA LYS A 226 -47.50 45.34 14.87
C LYS A 226 -47.35 43.82 15.00
N LYS A 227 -48.42 43.11 15.37
CA LYS A 227 -48.42 41.64 15.47
C LYS A 227 -48.06 40.99 14.13
N ARG A 228 -48.68 41.46 13.03
CA ARG A 228 -48.40 40.97 11.69
C ARG A 228 -46.94 41.18 11.27
N LEU A 229 -46.36 42.33 11.58
CA LEU A 229 -44.95 42.60 11.27
C LEU A 229 -44.00 41.66 12.01
N LEU A 230 -44.22 41.43 13.31
CA LEU A 230 -43.39 40.52 14.10
C LEU A 230 -43.49 39.07 13.63
N LEU A 231 -44.69 38.62 13.24
CA LEU A 231 -44.89 37.26 12.71
C LEU A 231 -44.21 37.08 11.35
N GLU A 232 -44.22 38.10 10.49
CA GLU A 232 -43.51 38.03 9.20
C GLU A 232 -41.99 38.03 9.41
N GLU A 233 -41.47 38.88 10.30
CA GLU A 233 -40.05 38.86 10.67
C GLU A 233 -39.65 37.49 11.24
N GLN A 234 -40.51 36.87 12.06
CA GLN A 234 -40.27 35.54 12.60
C GLN A 234 -40.20 34.50 11.50
N ARG A 235 -41.14 34.53 10.56
CA ARG A 235 -41.16 33.60 9.41
C ARG A 235 -39.88 33.72 8.58
N GLN A 236 -39.43 34.94 8.31
CA GLN A 236 -38.21 35.18 7.54
C GLN A 236 -36.96 34.64 8.24
N ILE A 237 -36.82 34.88 9.55
CA ILE A 237 -35.67 34.36 10.31
C ILE A 237 -35.75 32.83 10.41
N GLU A 238 -36.93 32.24 10.58
CA GLU A 238 -37.10 30.77 10.59
C GLU A 238 -36.70 30.14 9.26
N GLU A 239 -37.04 30.76 8.13
CA GLU A 239 -36.63 30.32 6.79
C GLU A 239 -35.10 30.38 6.62
N VAL A 240 -34.47 31.49 7.01
CA VAL A 240 -33.00 31.64 6.97
C VAL A 240 -32.32 30.64 7.90
N ALA A 241 -32.86 30.41 9.10
CA ALA A 241 -32.32 29.44 10.04
C ALA A 241 -32.43 27.99 9.51
N ALA A 242 -33.53 27.65 8.84
CA ALA A 242 -33.69 26.34 8.20
C ALA A 242 -32.70 26.14 7.06
N ALA A 243 -32.50 27.16 6.21
CA ALA A 243 -31.50 27.12 5.14
C ALA A 243 -30.07 26.99 5.70
N ALA A 244 -29.72 27.74 6.74
CA ALA A 244 -28.43 27.64 7.42
C ALA A 244 -28.21 26.26 8.06
N GLN A 245 -29.26 25.65 8.63
CA GLN A 245 -29.21 24.31 9.20
C GLN A 245 -28.95 23.26 8.11
N SER A 246 -29.68 23.34 6.98
CA SER A 246 -29.44 22.47 5.83
C SER A 246 -28.02 22.62 5.30
N LYS A 247 -27.50 23.85 5.24
CA LYS A 247 -26.14 24.11 4.77
C LYS A 247 -25.10 23.52 5.72
N ARG A 248 -25.30 23.65 7.03
CA ARG A 248 -24.45 23.04 8.04
C ARG A 248 -24.39 21.52 7.86
N ASP A 249 -25.53 20.88 7.66
CA ASP A 249 -25.61 19.42 7.56
C ASP A 249 -24.96 18.92 6.25
N GLU A 250 -25.06 19.68 5.15
CA GLU A 250 -24.32 19.42 3.92
C GLU A 250 -22.79 19.51 4.13
N ILE A 251 -22.32 20.58 4.79
CA ILE A 251 -20.89 20.77 5.09
C ILE A 251 -20.39 19.64 6.00
N LYS A 252 -21.19 19.25 7.01
CA LYS A 252 -20.86 18.14 7.90
C LYS A 252 -20.75 16.82 7.14
N ALA A 253 -21.67 16.53 6.21
CA ALA A 253 -21.59 15.33 5.39
C ALA A 253 -20.31 15.31 4.54
N ARG A 254 -19.91 16.45 3.96
CA ARG A 254 -18.64 16.58 3.22
C ARG A 254 -17.43 16.38 4.13
N TYR A 255 -17.47 16.90 5.36
CA TYR A 255 -16.44 16.67 6.37
C TYR A 255 -16.29 15.18 6.69
N ASP A 256 -17.39 14.50 6.99
CA ASP A 256 -17.39 13.07 7.32
C ASP A 256 -16.86 12.21 6.16
N GLN A 257 -17.22 12.54 4.91
CA GLN A 257 -16.66 11.92 3.70
C GLN A 257 -15.15 12.13 3.58
N LYS A 258 -14.66 13.35 3.84
CA LYS A 258 -13.22 13.65 3.79
C LYS A 258 -12.44 12.94 4.90
N VAL A 259 -13.00 12.80 6.10
CA VAL A 259 -12.40 12.02 7.19
C VAL A 259 -12.30 10.54 6.81
N ALA A 260 -13.37 9.97 6.21
CA ALA A 260 -13.34 8.60 5.72
C ALA A 260 -12.25 8.39 4.65
N LEU A 261 -12.15 9.32 3.69
CA LEU A 261 -11.10 9.30 2.67
C LEU A 261 -9.70 9.38 3.29
N GLN A 262 -9.49 10.28 4.25
CA GLN A 262 -8.20 10.41 4.94
C GLN A 262 -7.79 9.09 5.62
N ASN A 263 -8.72 8.41 6.27
CA ASN A 263 -8.47 7.12 6.91
C ASN A 263 -8.13 6.03 5.88
N GLN A 264 -8.80 6.03 4.73
CA GLN A 264 -8.49 5.11 3.64
C GLN A 264 -7.07 5.34 3.10
N ILE A 265 -6.69 6.59 2.80
CA ILE A 265 -5.36 6.94 2.32
C ILE A 265 -4.30 6.55 3.38
N LYS A 266 -4.56 6.83 4.66
CA LYS A 266 -3.66 6.45 5.77
C LYS A 266 -3.47 4.94 5.88
N SER A 267 -4.53 4.16 5.66
CA SER A 267 -4.45 2.70 5.61
C SER A 267 -3.58 2.23 4.45
N GLN A 268 -3.77 2.78 3.25
CA GLN A 268 -2.96 2.46 2.07
C GLN A 268 -1.48 2.84 2.28
N TYR A 269 -1.22 4.00 2.88
CA TYR A 269 0.13 4.45 3.24
C TYR A 269 0.82 3.43 4.16
N ASN A 270 0.14 2.98 5.21
CA ASN A 270 0.71 1.98 6.13
C ASN A 270 0.96 0.63 5.45
N GLN A 271 0.05 0.19 4.56
CA GLN A 271 0.25 -1.02 3.76
C GLN A 271 1.48 -0.91 2.86
N LYS A 272 1.64 0.21 2.14
CA LYS A 272 2.81 0.48 1.29
C LYS A 272 4.10 0.59 2.09
N LYS A 273 4.05 1.17 3.29
CA LYS A 273 5.20 1.27 4.20
C LYS A 273 5.66 -0.11 4.68
N ASN A 274 4.71 -0.98 5.03
CA ASN A 274 5.00 -2.37 5.39
C ASN A 274 5.56 -3.14 4.19
N LEU A 275 4.97 -2.96 3.00
CA LEU A 275 5.47 -3.56 1.77
C LEU A 275 6.93 -3.16 1.51
N LYS A 276 7.26 -1.87 1.61
CA LYS A 276 8.63 -1.39 1.47
C LYS A 276 9.59 -2.13 2.40
N THR A 277 9.19 -2.35 3.65
CA THR A 277 10.01 -3.07 4.64
C THR A 277 10.25 -4.52 4.23
N VAL A 278 9.22 -5.19 3.68
CA VAL A 278 9.34 -6.57 3.17
C VAL A 278 10.23 -6.64 1.93
N VAL A 279 10.10 -5.69 1.00
CA VAL A 279 10.91 -5.63 -0.22
C VAL A 279 12.38 -5.34 0.14
N LEU A 280 12.65 -4.45 1.09
CA LEU A 280 14.00 -4.20 1.61
C LEU A 280 14.62 -5.47 2.20
N ALA A 281 13.88 -6.22 3.01
CA ALA A 281 14.40 -7.47 3.57
C ALA A 281 14.74 -8.51 2.50
N LYS A 282 13.94 -8.60 1.43
CA LYS A 282 14.24 -9.47 0.27
C LYS A 282 15.46 -8.99 -0.51
N TYR A 283 15.62 -7.67 -0.65
CA TYR A 283 16.80 -7.07 -1.29
C TYR A 283 18.06 -7.46 -0.50
N ASP A 284 18.06 -7.24 0.81
CA ASP A 284 19.18 -7.59 1.69
C ASP A 284 19.50 -9.09 1.64
N GLU A 285 18.49 -9.96 1.61
CA GLU A 285 18.68 -11.41 1.46
C GLU A 285 19.38 -11.75 0.13
N LYS A 286 18.94 -11.13 -0.97
CA LYS A 286 19.49 -11.39 -2.30
C LYS A 286 20.89 -10.83 -2.48
N ASP A 287 21.18 -9.66 -1.93
CA ASP A 287 22.51 -9.07 -1.93
C ASP A 287 23.51 -9.96 -1.18
N ASN A 288 23.11 -10.51 -0.03
CA ASN A 288 23.94 -11.46 0.71
C ASN A 288 24.17 -12.77 -0.08
N LEU A 289 23.15 -13.29 -0.77
CA LEU A 289 23.30 -14.49 -1.62
C LEU A 289 24.21 -14.23 -2.83
N LEU A 290 24.14 -13.04 -3.42
CA LEU A 290 25.05 -12.62 -4.49
C LEU A 290 26.49 -12.54 -3.99
N ALA A 291 26.72 -11.95 -2.82
CA ALA A 291 28.05 -11.89 -2.20
C ALA A 291 28.63 -13.29 -1.93
N GLN A 292 27.78 -14.23 -1.47
CA GLN A 292 28.18 -15.64 -1.29
C GLN A 292 28.51 -16.31 -2.63
N ALA A 293 27.67 -16.12 -3.66
CA ALA A 293 27.91 -16.70 -4.98
C ALA A 293 29.24 -16.21 -5.59
N ARG A 294 29.60 -14.95 -5.40
CA ARG A 294 30.89 -14.40 -5.84
C ARG A 294 32.08 -15.00 -5.10
N GLN A 295 31.95 -15.23 -3.80
CA GLN A 295 32.98 -15.92 -3.03
C GLN A 295 33.14 -17.38 -3.46
N ASP A 296 32.02 -18.07 -3.73
CA ASP A 296 32.03 -19.44 -4.25
C ASP A 296 32.66 -19.49 -5.65
N GLU A 297 32.36 -18.51 -6.53
CA GLU A 297 32.99 -18.39 -7.85
C GLU A 297 34.50 -18.21 -7.73
N GLU A 298 34.97 -17.26 -6.93
CA GLU A 298 36.41 -17.01 -6.71
C GLU A 298 37.14 -18.26 -6.18
N ALA A 299 36.51 -18.99 -5.25
CA ALA A 299 37.06 -20.25 -4.72
C ALA A 299 37.11 -21.36 -5.78
N LEU A 300 36.09 -21.47 -6.65
CA LEU A 300 36.05 -22.43 -7.74
C LEU A 300 37.07 -22.10 -8.84
N GLU A 301 37.27 -20.83 -9.17
CA GLU A 301 38.30 -20.39 -10.12
C GLU A 301 39.71 -20.73 -9.60
N ALA A 302 39.97 -20.46 -8.32
CA ALA A 302 41.25 -20.82 -7.68
C ALA A 302 41.50 -22.34 -7.71
N LEU A 303 40.45 -23.14 -7.43
CA LEU A 303 40.52 -24.60 -7.49
C LEU A 303 40.73 -25.11 -8.93
N GLU A 304 40.04 -24.54 -9.92
CA GLU A 304 40.20 -24.88 -11.32
C GLU A 304 41.65 -24.65 -11.78
N GLU A 305 42.24 -23.51 -11.41
CA GLU A 305 43.62 -23.17 -11.74
C GLU A 305 44.65 -24.10 -11.04
N GLU A 306 44.38 -24.53 -9.81
CA GLU A 306 45.21 -25.53 -9.13
C GLU A 306 45.15 -26.90 -9.82
N LEU A 307 43.94 -27.37 -10.16
CA LEU A 307 43.73 -28.63 -10.88
C LEU A 307 44.36 -28.61 -12.28
N LYS A 308 44.28 -27.49 -13.00
CA LYS A 308 44.98 -27.32 -14.30
C LYS A 308 46.48 -27.49 -14.14
N LYS A 309 47.09 -26.77 -13.20
CA LYS A 309 48.54 -26.87 -12.92
C LYS A 309 48.95 -28.28 -12.54
N GLU A 310 48.17 -28.98 -11.72
CA GLU A 310 48.45 -30.37 -11.35
C GLU A 310 48.34 -31.30 -12.57
N SER A 311 47.30 -31.16 -13.37
CA SER A 311 47.10 -31.95 -14.60
C SER A 311 48.24 -31.74 -15.62
N GLU A 312 48.69 -30.50 -15.81
CA GLU A 312 49.80 -30.15 -16.70
C GLU A 312 51.13 -30.73 -16.19
N ALA A 313 51.38 -30.66 -14.88
CA ALA A 313 52.57 -31.25 -14.27
C ALA A 313 52.59 -32.78 -14.42
N ILE A 314 51.45 -33.47 -14.28
CA ILE A 314 51.34 -34.91 -14.48
C ILE A 314 51.52 -35.27 -15.95
N ARG A 315 50.90 -34.53 -16.88
CA ARG A 315 51.08 -34.72 -18.34
C ARG A 315 52.54 -34.54 -18.75
N ALA A 316 53.23 -33.53 -18.22
CA ALA A 316 54.65 -33.31 -18.49
C ALA A 316 55.53 -34.49 -18.03
N ARG A 317 55.28 -35.02 -16.82
CA ARG A 317 55.98 -36.22 -16.30
C ARG A 317 55.68 -37.48 -17.13
N LEU A 318 54.45 -37.64 -17.61
CA LEU A 318 54.07 -38.75 -18.50
C LEU A 318 54.79 -38.65 -19.85
N SER A 319 54.91 -37.46 -20.44
CA SER A 319 55.65 -37.27 -21.70
C SER A 319 57.15 -37.55 -21.55
N GLU A 320 57.76 -37.16 -20.42
CA GLU A 320 59.16 -37.44 -20.13
C GLU A 320 59.43 -38.94 -19.98
N ARG A 321 58.49 -39.69 -19.39
CA ARG A 321 58.55 -41.16 -19.28
C ARG A 321 58.43 -41.88 -20.63
N THR A 322 57.79 -41.28 -21.63
CA THR A 322 57.71 -41.84 -22.99
C THR A 322 58.92 -41.54 -23.86
N GLU A 323 59.70 -40.51 -23.54
CA GLU A 323 60.96 -40.18 -24.23
C GLU A 323 62.21 -40.80 -23.56
N GLY A 324 62.16 -41.04 -22.24
CA GLY A 324 63.18 -41.79 -21.51
C GLY A 324 63.04 -43.30 -21.72
N GLU A 325 64.03 -43.91 -22.35
CA GLU A 325 64.17 -45.35 -22.57
C GLU A 325 63.04 -46.01 -23.37
N ARG A 326 63.09 -45.85 -24.70
CA ARG A 326 62.66 -46.96 -25.57
C ARG A 326 63.58 -48.14 -25.27
N PRO A 327 63.12 -49.25 -24.65
CA PRO A 327 63.96 -50.43 -24.53
C PRO A 327 64.33 -50.87 -25.95
N SER A 328 65.61 -50.89 -26.27
CA SER A 328 66.11 -51.41 -27.54
C SER A 328 66.06 -52.94 -27.49
N TRP A 329 64.86 -53.51 -27.58
CA TRP A 329 64.70 -54.95 -27.83
C TRP A 329 65.09 -55.26 -29.28
N ARG A 330 66.38 -55.05 -29.60
CA ARG A 330 67.03 -55.65 -30.78
C ARG A 330 67.32 -57.09 -30.41
N LEU A 331 66.30 -57.94 -30.49
CA LEU A 331 66.47 -59.39 -30.40
C LEU A 331 67.37 -59.85 -31.55
N ALA A 332 68.28 -60.78 -31.26
CA ALA A 332 69.12 -61.40 -32.28
C ALA A 332 68.24 -62.26 -33.21
N LEU A 333 68.58 -62.32 -34.51
CA LEU A 333 67.91 -63.25 -35.41
C LEU A 333 68.31 -64.69 -35.02
N PRO A 334 67.35 -65.59 -34.77
CA PRO A 334 67.64 -66.90 -34.20
C PRO A 334 68.39 -67.84 -35.17
N ALA A 335 68.37 -67.57 -36.48
CA ALA A 335 69.14 -68.28 -37.49
C ALA A 335 69.46 -67.37 -38.69
N GLN A 336 70.56 -67.65 -39.39
CA GLN A 336 70.86 -67.04 -40.68
C GLN A 336 70.18 -67.84 -41.80
N GLY A 337 69.28 -67.18 -42.54
CA GLY A 337 68.55 -67.79 -43.65
C GLY A 337 67.42 -66.90 -44.15
N THR A 338 66.64 -67.42 -45.10
CA THR A 338 65.49 -66.70 -45.67
C THR A 338 64.22 -67.13 -44.93
N LEU A 339 63.42 -66.17 -44.46
CA LEU A 339 62.10 -66.44 -43.92
C LEU A 339 61.19 -67.01 -45.03
N THR A 340 60.86 -68.29 -44.95
CA THR A 340 60.01 -68.98 -45.93
C THR A 340 58.54 -69.00 -45.49
N ALA A 341 58.27 -68.93 -44.18
CA ALA A 341 56.94 -68.80 -43.62
C ALA A 341 56.95 -68.00 -42.32
N GLY A 342 56.02 -67.06 -42.16
CA GLY A 342 55.77 -66.41 -40.88
C GLY A 342 54.76 -67.18 -40.03
N PHE A 343 54.66 -66.78 -38.75
CA PHE A 343 53.59 -67.19 -37.84
C PHE A 343 52.21 -66.77 -38.33
N GLY A 344 51.23 -67.67 -38.26
CA GLY A 344 49.83 -67.39 -38.58
C GLY A 344 49.11 -68.45 -39.41
N PRO A 345 47.84 -68.23 -39.80
CA PRO A 345 47.03 -69.24 -40.48
C PRO A 345 47.54 -69.52 -41.91
N LYS A 346 47.81 -70.79 -42.25
CA LYS A 346 48.12 -71.24 -43.61
C LYS A 346 47.37 -72.53 -43.95
N TRP A 347 46.73 -72.57 -45.13
CA TRP A 347 46.03 -73.76 -45.65
C TRP A 347 45.05 -74.42 -44.67
N GLY A 348 44.35 -73.61 -43.86
CA GLY A 348 43.39 -74.09 -42.87
C GLY A 348 43.99 -74.60 -41.56
N MET A 349 45.31 -74.52 -41.36
CA MET A 349 46.00 -74.84 -40.10
C MET A 349 46.79 -73.64 -39.57
N MET A 350 46.97 -73.55 -38.25
CA MET A 350 47.77 -72.50 -37.63
C MET A 350 49.26 -72.84 -37.75
N HIS A 351 50.04 -71.97 -38.38
CA HIS A 351 51.49 -72.07 -38.36
C HIS A 351 52.00 -71.48 -37.05
N GLU A 352 52.32 -72.37 -36.08
CA GLU A 352 52.69 -72.01 -34.70
C GLU A 352 54.12 -71.46 -34.55
N GLY A 353 54.81 -71.18 -35.66
CA GLY A 353 56.11 -70.55 -35.64
C GLY A 353 56.44 -69.86 -36.96
N SER A 354 57.69 -69.46 -37.10
CA SER A 354 58.23 -68.91 -38.33
C SER A 354 59.36 -69.81 -38.85
N ASP A 355 59.33 -70.12 -40.13
CA ASP A 355 60.29 -71.00 -40.81
C ASP A 355 61.39 -70.16 -41.47
N ILE A 356 62.65 -70.48 -41.16
CA ILE A 356 63.83 -69.83 -41.73
C ILE A 356 64.65 -70.89 -42.46
N ALA A 357 64.73 -70.82 -43.79
CA ALA A 357 65.53 -71.75 -44.57
C ALA A 357 67.01 -71.34 -44.57
N GLY A 358 67.88 -72.19 -44.00
CA GLY A 358 69.33 -72.00 -43.94
C GLY A 358 70.11 -73.16 -44.59
N SER A 359 71.43 -73.01 -44.71
CA SER A 359 72.32 -74.10 -45.15
C SER A 359 72.42 -75.19 -44.09
N HIS A 360 72.57 -76.45 -44.51
CA HIS A 360 72.73 -77.57 -43.57
C HIS A 360 73.95 -77.34 -42.66
N GLY A 361 73.74 -77.42 -41.34
CA GLY A 361 74.77 -77.16 -40.33
C GLY A 361 74.92 -75.68 -39.92
N ALA A 362 74.06 -74.77 -40.39
CA ALA A 362 74.07 -73.38 -39.93
C ALA A 362 73.78 -73.28 -38.41
N PRO A 363 74.47 -72.40 -37.67
CA PRO A 363 74.26 -72.24 -36.24
C PRO A 363 72.91 -71.60 -35.94
N ILE A 364 72.21 -72.13 -34.92
CA ILE A 364 70.98 -71.56 -34.36
C ILE A 364 71.36 -70.92 -33.03
N ILE A 365 70.96 -69.66 -32.83
CA ILE A 365 71.25 -68.88 -31.62
C ILE A 365 69.94 -68.47 -30.94
N ALA A 366 70.01 -68.27 -29.62
CA ALA A 366 68.88 -67.72 -28.89
C ALA A 366 68.72 -66.23 -29.24
N ALA A 367 67.47 -65.79 -29.42
CA ALA A 367 67.16 -64.39 -29.75
C ALA A 367 67.44 -63.42 -28.58
N GLU A 368 67.53 -63.97 -27.36
CA GLU A 368 67.90 -63.33 -26.09
C GLU A 368 68.61 -64.38 -25.21
N ASP A 369 69.09 -64.02 -24.02
CA ASP A 369 69.62 -64.97 -23.03
C ASP A 369 68.65 -66.13 -22.80
N GLY A 370 69.10 -67.33 -23.16
CA GLY A 370 68.32 -68.56 -23.11
C GLY A 370 69.05 -69.74 -23.73
N GLU A 371 68.48 -70.94 -23.58
CA GLU A 371 69.03 -72.16 -24.16
C GLU A 371 68.32 -72.52 -25.46
N VAL A 372 69.09 -72.91 -26.48
CA VAL A 372 68.54 -73.39 -27.76
C VAL A 372 68.30 -74.90 -27.67
N GLY A 373 67.03 -75.32 -27.75
CA GLY A 373 66.65 -76.74 -27.84
C GLY A 373 66.56 -77.22 -29.28
N ILE A 374 67.36 -78.22 -29.67
CA ILE A 374 67.29 -78.88 -30.99
C ILE A 374 66.59 -80.23 -30.82
N ASN A 375 65.53 -80.49 -31.59
CA ASN A 375 64.81 -81.77 -31.56
C ASN A 375 64.77 -82.38 -32.98
N VAL A 376 65.19 -83.65 -33.11
CA VAL A 376 65.32 -84.36 -34.40
C VAL A 376 64.41 -85.58 -34.40
N GLY A 377 63.17 -85.44 -34.88
CA GLY A 377 62.22 -86.57 -34.96
C GLY A 377 60.76 -86.14 -35.14
N PHE A 378 59.98 -86.95 -35.87
CA PHE A 378 58.57 -86.69 -36.22
C PHE A 378 57.64 -86.63 -34.99
N VAL A 379 56.94 -85.48 -34.87
CA VAL A 379 55.71 -85.14 -34.12
C VAL A 379 55.76 -84.77 -32.61
N PHE A 380 55.26 -83.54 -32.33
CA PHE A 380 54.65 -82.93 -31.12
C PHE A 380 55.45 -82.16 -30.05
N ARG A 381 54.80 -81.04 -29.62
CA ARG A 381 54.87 -80.21 -28.39
C ARG A 381 56.23 -79.63 -27.94
N ALA A 382 56.33 -78.28 -27.98
CA ALA A 382 57.34 -77.50 -27.26
C ALA A 382 56.70 -76.64 -26.16
N HIS A 383 57.39 -76.51 -25.02
CA HIS A 383 56.98 -75.71 -23.86
C HIS A 383 57.23 -74.21 -24.10
N PHE A 384 56.30 -73.40 -23.60
CA PHE A 384 56.21 -71.95 -23.78
C PHE A 384 56.98 -71.17 -22.72
N LEU A 385 57.76 -70.17 -23.15
CA LEU A 385 58.09 -68.97 -22.37
C LEU A 385 58.14 -67.76 -23.33
N ARG A 386 57.24 -66.79 -23.10
CA ARG A 386 57.21 -65.45 -23.74
C ARG A 386 57.16 -65.37 -25.28
N GLY A 387 56.29 -66.18 -25.89
CA GLY A 387 55.55 -65.75 -27.08
C GLY A 387 56.29 -65.72 -28.43
N SER A 388 57.35 -66.51 -28.62
CA SER A 388 57.91 -66.72 -29.96
C SER A 388 58.45 -68.14 -30.10
N CYS A 389 57.85 -68.93 -30.99
CA CYS A 389 58.33 -70.26 -31.40
C CYS A 389 58.87 -70.15 -32.82
N TRP A 390 60.06 -70.69 -33.06
CA TRP A 390 60.68 -70.73 -34.38
C TRP A 390 60.88 -72.19 -34.75
N ARG A 391 60.35 -72.58 -35.91
CA ARG A 391 60.40 -73.94 -36.42
C ARG A 391 61.43 -73.95 -37.57
N HIS A 392 62.21 -75.01 -37.66
CA HIS A 392 63.17 -75.20 -38.75
C HIS A 392 62.67 -76.30 -39.67
#